data_AF-A0A849UHG4-F1
#
_entry.id   AF-A0A849UHG4-F1
#
_cell.length_a   1.000
_cell.length_b   1.000
_cell.length_c   1.000
_cell.angle_alpha   90.00
_cell.angle_beta   90.00
_cell.angle_gamma   90.00
#
_symmetry.space_group_name_H-M   'P 1'
#
loop_
_entity.id
_entity.type
_entity.pdbx_description
1 polymer ?
#
loop_
_entity_poly.entity_id
_entity_poly.type
_entity_poly.pdbx_seq_one_letter_code
_entity_poly.pdbx_strand_id
1 'polypeptide(L)'
;MSQYWQNEAWWDIAISVLPSIIGFALGGYAIWLGFGDEKFRHLITENNDNSKHSPYLEVSATFAHFIMIQLLALFAAIIAKAMNFPISKIQWLQDLFIQFNISQTLIHEEVAPFLYAFSFLLFIYAIMTAVAATFAVFRVATWFDKYRNTVAKEDSDKQN
;
A
#
# COMPACT_ATOMS: atom_id res chain seq x y z
N MET A 1 7.40 -19.81 24.19
CA MET A 1 6.91 -19.59 22.81
C MET A 1 7.20 -18.14 22.47
N SER A 2 8.31 -17.88 21.79
CA SER A 2 8.59 -16.52 21.28
C SER A 2 7.57 -16.18 20.20
N GLN A 3 7.02 -14.98 20.25
CA GLN A 3 6.04 -14.56 19.26
C GLN A 3 6.73 -14.34 17.90
N TYR A 4 6.07 -14.70 16.81
CA TYR A 4 6.64 -14.71 15.44
C TYR A 4 7.32 -13.39 15.04
N TRP A 5 6.70 -12.26 15.39
CA TRP A 5 7.18 -10.90 15.14
C TRP A 5 8.44 -10.50 15.93
N GLN A 6 8.86 -11.29 16.92
CA GLN A 6 10.06 -11.03 17.73
C GLN A 6 11.28 -11.87 17.30
N ASN A 7 11.06 -13.09 16.79
CA ASN A 7 12.15 -14.05 16.55
C ASN A 7 12.31 -14.50 15.10
N GLU A 8 11.29 -14.34 14.25
CA GLU A 8 11.42 -14.61 12.82
C GLU A 8 11.71 -13.33 12.04
N ALA A 9 12.62 -13.42 11.07
CA ALA A 9 13.05 -12.30 10.23
C ALA A 9 11.96 -11.92 9.20
N TRP A 10 10.75 -11.63 9.67
CA TRP A 10 9.58 -11.29 8.85
C TRP A 10 9.84 -10.06 7.95
N TRP A 11 10.75 -9.17 8.37
CA TRP A 11 11.20 -8.04 7.55
C TRP A 11 11.85 -8.50 6.23
N ASP A 12 12.49 -9.67 6.18
CA ASP A 12 13.07 -10.21 4.94
C ASP A 12 11.97 -10.64 3.96
N ILE A 13 10.87 -11.17 4.48
CA ILE A 13 9.68 -11.47 3.67
C ILE A 13 9.10 -10.16 3.13
N ALA A 14 8.93 -9.14 3.98
CA ALA A 14 8.42 -7.84 3.54
C ALA A 14 9.33 -7.19 2.47
N ILE A 15 10.65 -7.19 2.68
CA ILE A 15 11.64 -6.61 1.76
C ILE A 15 11.67 -7.37 0.42
N SER A 16 11.43 -8.67 0.41
CA SER A 16 11.41 -9.48 -0.81
C SER A 16 10.09 -9.40 -1.58
N VAL A 17 8.95 -9.24 -0.91
CA VAL A 17 7.62 -9.30 -1.53
C VAL A 17 7.06 -7.92 -1.92
N LEU A 18 7.21 -6.90 -1.05
CA LEU A 18 6.60 -5.57 -1.28
C LEU A 18 7.07 -4.91 -2.59
N PRO A 19 8.34 -4.96 -3.02
CA PRO A 19 8.76 -4.35 -4.28
C PRO A 19 8.00 -4.89 -5.50
N SER A 20 7.75 -6.21 -5.54
CA SER A 20 6.96 -6.83 -6.62
C SER A 20 5.50 -6.36 -6.59
N ILE A 21 4.90 -6.24 -5.39
CA ILE A 21 3.53 -5.73 -5.23
C ILE A 21 3.45 -4.27 -5.69
N ILE A 22 4.42 -3.43 -5.31
CA ILE A 22 4.50 -2.02 -5.74
C ILE A 22 4.62 -1.92 -7.27
N GLY A 23 5.49 -2.74 -7.88
CA GLY A 23 5.65 -2.77 -9.33
C GLY A 23 4.34 -3.14 -10.04
N PHE A 24 3.64 -4.16 -9.57
CA PHE A 24 2.32 -4.53 -10.08
C PHE A 24 1.28 -3.42 -9.86
N ALA A 25 1.27 -2.79 -8.67
CA ALA A 25 0.35 -1.71 -8.34
C ALA A 25 0.52 -0.50 -9.27
N LEU A 26 1.75 -0.09 -9.53
CA LEU A 26 2.07 1.00 -10.46
C LEU A 26 1.67 0.65 -11.90
N GLY A 27 1.94 -0.59 -12.33
CA GLY A 27 1.51 -1.08 -13.64
C GLY A 27 -0.02 -1.07 -13.78
N GLY A 28 -0.73 -1.60 -12.79
CA GLY A 28 -2.19 -1.57 -12.73
C GLY A 28 -2.77 -0.15 -12.70
N TYR A 29 -2.13 0.75 -11.96
CA TYR A 29 -2.55 2.16 -11.90
C TYR A 29 -2.32 2.89 -13.22
N ALA A 30 -1.20 2.63 -13.91
CA ALA A 30 -0.95 3.17 -15.25
C ALA A 30 -1.99 2.67 -16.26
N ILE A 31 -2.35 1.38 -16.21
CA ILE A 31 -3.43 0.83 -17.03
C ILE A 31 -4.75 1.53 -16.71
N TRP A 32 -5.08 1.73 -15.43
CA TRP A 32 -6.29 2.44 -15.02
C TRP A 32 -6.37 3.87 -15.58
N LEU A 33 -5.28 4.64 -15.52
CA LEU A 33 -5.24 6.00 -16.07
C LEU A 33 -5.45 6.03 -17.59
N GLY A 34 -5.04 4.97 -18.29
CA GLY A 34 -5.24 4.80 -19.73
C GLY A 34 -6.50 4.01 -20.12
N PHE A 35 -7.32 3.58 -19.15
CA PHE A 35 -8.46 2.70 -19.39
C PHE A 35 -9.73 3.48 -19.76
N GLY A 36 -10.47 2.97 -20.76
CA GLY A 36 -11.75 3.51 -21.19
C GLY A 36 -11.67 4.53 -22.32
N ASP A 37 -12.79 4.71 -23.02
CA ASP A 37 -12.94 5.74 -24.05
C ASP A 37 -13.30 7.10 -23.43
N GLU A 38 -13.29 8.15 -24.24
CA GLU A 38 -13.54 9.52 -23.78
C GLU A 38 -14.92 9.68 -23.12
N LYS A 39 -15.94 8.98 -23.65
CA LYS A 39 -17.31 8.98 -23.11
C LYS A 39 -17.39 8.29 -21.75
N PHE A 40 -16.79 7.11 -21.60
CA PHE A 40 -16.72 6.42 -20.32
C PHE A 40 -15.97 7.26 -19.29
N ARG A 41 -14.82 7.85 -19.67
CA ARG A 41 -14.02 8.72 -18.79
C ARG A 41 -14.81 9.95 -18.34
N HIS A 42 -15.57 10.57 -19.24
CA HIS A 42 -16.47 11.67 -18.88
C HIS A 42 -17.49 11.22 -17.82
N LEU A 43 -18.18 10.11 -18.06
CA LEU A 43 -19.22 9.57 -17.17
C LEU A 43 -18.69 9.31 -15.74
N ILE A 44 -17.50 8.72 -15.60
CA ILE A 44 -16.91 8.40 -14.28
C ILE A 44 -16.23 9.60 -13.61
N THR A 45 -16.01 10.69 -14.34
CA THR A 45 -15.44 11.94 -13.82
C THR A 45 -16.53 12.93 -13.42
N GLU A 46 -17.71 12.82 -14.03
CA GLU A 46 -18.87 13.65 -13.74
C GLU A 46 -19.37 13.38 -12.31
N ASN A 47 -19.46 14.46 -11.53
CA ASN A 47 -20.01 14.40 -10.18
C ASN A 47 -21.52 14.46 -10.28
N ASN A 48 -22.21 13.39 -9.87
CA ASN A 48 -23.63 13.52 -9.52
C ASN A 48 -23.73 14.42 -8.28
N ASP A 49 -24.66 15.38 -8.26
CA ASP A 49 -24.84 16.44 -7.25
C ASP A 49 -24.84 15.99 -5.77
N ASN A 50 -24.95 14.69 -5.50
CA ASN A 50 -24.95 14.10 -4.15
C ASN A 50 -23.60 13.53 -3.69
N SER A 51 -22.56 13.49 -4.53
CA SER A 51 -21.22 12.99 -4.17
C SER A 51 -20.18 14.11 -4.20
N LYS A 52 -19.37 14.24 -3.14
CA LYS A 52 -18.23 15.17 -3.13
C LYS A 52 -17.09 14.74 -4.05
N HIS A 53 -17.03 13.46 -4.44
CA HIS A 53 -15.91 12.89 -5.21
C HIS A 53 -16.40 12.04 -6.38
N SER A 54 -15.72 12.16 -7.52
CA SER A 54 -16.06 11.35 -8.69
C SER A 54 -15.60 9.90 -8.51
N PRO A 55 -16.32 8.93 -9.10
CA PRO A 55 -15.90 7.52 -9.14
C PRO A 55 -14.44 7.35 -9.61
N TYR A 56 -14.02 8.15 -10.58
CA TYR A 56 -12.65 8.18 -11.06
C TYR A 56 -11.62 8.55 -9.96
N LEU A 57 -11.92 9.60 -9.20
CA LEU A 57 -11.05 10.08 -8.13
C LEU A 57 -10.98 9.06 -6.97
N GLU A 58 -12.09 8.40 -6.67
CA GLU A 58 -12.13 7.39 -5.60
C GLU A 58 -11.22 6.19 -5.88
N VAL A 59 -11.25 5.67 -7.11
CA VAL A 59 -10.36 4.57 -7.53
C VAL A 59 -8.91 5.02 -7.55
N SER A 60 -8.66 6.22 -8.08
CA SER A 60 -7.31 6.80 -8.14
C SER A 60 -6.72 7.01 -6.75
N ALA A 61 -7.52 7.50 -5.79
CA ALA A 61 -7.13 7.64 -4.39
C ALA A 61 -6.86 6.28 -3.73
N THR A 62 -7.64 5.25 -4.07
CA THR A 62 -7.42 3.88 -3.56
C THR A 62 -6.07 3.33 -4.02
N PHE A 63 -5.72 3.49 -5.30
CA PHE A 63 -4.41 3.11 -5.83
C PHE A 63 -3.27 3.91 -5.22
N ALA A 64 -3.42 5.23 -5.11
CA ALA A 64 -2.41 6.09 -4.50
C ALA A 64 -2.14 5.70 -3.03
N HIS A 65 -3.21 5.49 -2.26
CA HIS A 65 -3.12 5.01 -0.87
C HIS A 65 -2.44 3.64 -0.79
N PHE A 66 -2.84 2.70 -1.64
CA PHE A 66 -2.22 1.38 -1.74
C PHE A 66 -0.70 1.48 -1.96
N ILE A 67 -0.26 2.23 -2.97
CA ILE A 67 1.18 2.41 -3.27
C ILE A 67 1.91 3.10 -2.11
N MET A 68 1.32 4.14 -1.52
CA MET A 68 1.92 4.89 -0.41
C MET A 68 2.14 4.00 0.82
N ILE A 69 1.14 3.22 1.22
CA ILE A 69 1.24 2.32 2.37
C ILE A 69 2.26 1.21 2.11
N GLN A 70 2.32 0.69 0.89
CA GLN A 70 3.32 -0.33 0.50
C GLN A 70 4.75 0.20 0.62
N LEU A 71 5.01 1.44 0.17
CA LEU A 71 6.31 2.09 0.35
C LEU A 71 6.64 2.31 1.83
N LEU A 72 5.69 2.80 2.61
CA LEU A 72 5.89 3.01 4.06
C LEU A 72 6.20 1.70 4.79
N ALA A 73 5.49 0.61 4.44
CA ALA A 73 5.76 -0.72 5.00
C ALA A 73 7.16 -1.24 4.62
N LEU A 74 7.59 -1.02 3.38
CA LEU A 74 8.93 -1.40 2.93
C LEU A 74 10.02 -0.62 3.68
N PHE A 75 9.86 0.70 3.81
CA PHE A 75 10.78 1.53 4.60
C PHE A 75 10.82 1.07 6.07
N ALA A 76 9.67 0.84 6.68
CA ALA A 76 9.61 0.39 8.07
C ALA A 76 10.28 -0.99 8.25
N ALA A 77 10.10 -1.94 7.32
CA ALA A 77 10.75 -3.24 7.35
C ALA A 77 12.28 -3.14 7.24
N ILE A 78 12.80 -2.24 6.40
CA ILE A 78 14.25 -1.97 6.31
C ILE A 78 14.78 -1.41 7.63
N ILE A 79 14.07 -0.48 8.27
CA ILE A 79 14.46 0.06 9.58
C ILE A 79 14.42 -1.02 10.65
N ALA A 80 13.37 -1.86 10.67
CA ALA A 80 13.27 -3.00 11.60
C ALA A 80 14.45 -3.95 11.43
N LYS A 81 14.82 -4.30 10.19
CA LYS A 81 16.01 -5.12 9.91
C LYS A 81 17.30 -4.44 10.39
N ALA A 82 17.45 -3.13 10.19
CA ALA A 82 18.62 -2.38 10.61
C ALA A 82 18.79 -2.33 12.13
N MET A 83 17.70 -2.34 12.90
CA MET A 83 17.73 -2.36 14.37
C MET A 83 18.19 -3.70 14.97
N ASN A 84 18.18 -4.78 14.20
CA ASN A 84 18.69 -6.09 14.64
C ASN A 84 20.23 -6.20 14.54
N PHE A 85 20.94 -5.11 14.27
CA PHE A 85 22.41 -5.14 14.20
C PHE A 85 23.03 -5.15 15.60
N PRO A 86 24.04 -6.01 15.89
CA PRO A 86 24.75 -5.98 17.16
C PRO A 86 25.62 -4.72 17.25
N ILE A 87 25.16 -3.73 18.03
CA ILE A 87 25.82 -2.43 18.26
C ILE A 87 27.25 -2.60 18.77
N SER A 88 27.54 -3.72 19.45
CA SER A 88 28.88 -4.08 19.98
C SER A 88 29.97 -4.24 18.92
N LYS A 89 29.64 -4.28 17.62
CA LYS A 89 30.64 -4.37 16.54
C LYS A 89 31.16 -3.02 16.04
N ILE A 90 30.57 -1.89 16.44
CA ILE A 90 30.97 -0.56 15.94
C ILE A 90 31.30 0.38 17.10
N GLN A 91 32.61 0.51 17.39
CA GLN A 91 33.13 1.28 18.52
C GLN A 91 32.63 2.73 18.56
N TRP A 92 32.68 3.45 17.43
CA TRP A 92 32.31 4.87 17.39
C TRP A 92 30.82 5.12 17.66
N LEU A 93 29.95 4.18 17.28
CA LEU A 93 28.51 4.24 17.54
C LEU A 93 28.21 3.99 19.02
N GLN A 94 28.94 3.05 19.62
CA GLN A 94 28.88 2.79 21.05
C GLN A 94 29.33 4.02 21.87
N ASP A 95 30.43 4.65 21.49
CA ASP A 95 30.94 5.85 22.17
C ASP A 95 29.95 7.04 22.06
N LEU A 96 29.33 7.21 20.89
CA LEU A 96 28.28 8.21 20.66
C LEU A 96 27.05 7.96 21.56
N PHE A 97 26.55 6.73 21.65
CA PHE A 97 25.40 6.40 22.50
C PHE A 97 25.68 6.63 23.99
N ILE A 98 26.90 6.31 24.45
CA ILE A 98 27.33 6.61 25.82
C ILE A 98 27.37 8.13 26.05
N GLN A 99 27.85 8.92 25.08
CA GLN A 99 27.90 10.38 25.17
C GLN A 99 26.50 11.03 25.29
N PHE A 100 25.50 10.47 24.60
CA PHE A 100 24.10 10.92 24.69
C PHE A 100 23.30 10.28 25.83
N ASN A 101 23.94 9.50 26.70
CA ASN A 101 23.30 8.79 27.81
C ASN A 101 22.17 7.84 27.36
N ILE A 102 22.28 7.30 26.15
CA ILE A 102 21.35 6.32 25.58
C ILE A 102 21.89 4.93 25.94
N SER A 103 21.21 4.23 26.85
CA SER A 103 21.63 2.89 27.23
C SER A 103 21.35 1.88 26.11
N GLN A 104 22.30 0.96 25.87
CA GLN A 104 22.10 -0.13 24.91
C GLN A 104 20.89 -1.02 25.29
N THR A 105 20.59 -1.12 26.59
CA THR A 105 19.42 -1.84 27.09
C THR A 105 18.10 -1.19 26.67
N LEU A 106 18.00 0.15 26.66
CA LEU A 106 16.78 0.85 26.23
C LEU A 106 16.46 0.63 24.75
N ILE A 107 17.48 0.52 23.90
CA ILE A 107 17.29 0.24 22.47
C ILE A 107 16.75 -1.18 22.26
N HIS A 108 17.31 -2.18 22.94
CA HIS A 108 16.96 -3.58 22.74
C HIS A 108 15.69 -4.02 23.46
N GLU A 109 15.39 -3.46 24.64
CA GLU A 109 14.25 -3.90 25.47
C GLU A 109 12.99 -3.06 25.25
N GLU A 110 13.12 -1.78 24.93
CA GLU A 110 11.96 -0.87 24.83
C GLU A 110 11.67 -0.47 23.37
N VAL A 111 12.68 0.06 22.67
CA VAL A 111 12.48 0.66 21.34
C VAL A 111 12.32 -0.40 20.24
N ALA A 112 13.20 -1.40 20.20
CA ALA A 112 13.20 -2.41 19.15
C ALA A 112 11.90 -3.23 19.11
N PRO A 113 11.36 -3.76 20.24
CA PRO A 113 10.11 -4.51 20.21
C PRO A 113 8.91 -3.67 19.76
N PHE A 114 8.83 -2.41 20.18
CA PHE A 114 7.79 -1.49 19.74
C PHE A 114 7.87 -1.23 18.23
N LEU A 115 9.08 -0.97 17.71
CA LEU A 115 9.27 -0.77 16.28
C LEU A 115 8.95 -2.05 15.48
N TYR A 116 9.33 -3.22 15.96
CA TYR A 116 9.01 -4.50 15.33
C TYR A 116 7.50 -4.72 15.29
N ALA A 117 6.77 -4.43 16.38
CA ALA A 117 5.30 -4.48 16.39
C ALA A 117 4.70 -3.55 15.35
N PHE A 118 5.08 -2.27 15.41
CA PHE A 118 4.51 -1.24 14.55
C PHE A 118 4.79 -1.54 13.07
N SER A 119 6.02 -1.92 12.75
CA SER A 119 6.41 -2.21 11.38
C SER A 119 5.76 -3.50 10.87
N PHE A 120 5.56 -4.50 11.71
CA PHE A 120 4.84 -5.72 11.34
C PHE A 120 3.35 -5.40 11.07
N LEU A 121 2.70 -4.62 11.92
CA LEU A 121 1.31 -4.18 11.70
C LEU A 121 1.18 -3.38 10.41
N LEU A 122 2.13 -2.49 10.12
CA LEU A 122 2.15 -1.71 8.89
C LEU A 122 2.32 -2.62 7.65
N PHE A 123 3.15 -3.66 7.75
CA PHE A 123 3.29 -4.69 6.71
C PHE A 123 1.96 -5.43 6.45
N ILE A 124 1.29 -5.90 7.50
CA ILE A 124 -0.02 -6.56 7.36
C ILE A 124 -1.05 -5.60 6.75
N TYR A 125 -1.06 -4.34 7.19
CA TYR A 125 -1.95 -3.32 6.62
C TYR A 125 -1.67 -3.08 5.14
N ALA A 126 -0.40 -3.09 4.71
CA ALA A 126 -0.04 -3.00 3.31
C ALA A 126 -0.62 -4.16 2.48
N ILE A 127 -0.58 -5.40 2.98
CA ILE A 127 -1.21 -6.53 2.30
C ILE A 127 -2.73 -6.33 2.20
N MET A 128 -3.37 -5.80 3.24
CA MET A 128 -4.81 -5.50 3.21
C MET A 128 -5.17 -4.42 2.19
N THR A 129 -4.33 -3.41 1.99
CA THR A 129 -4.58 -2.38 0.96
C THR A 129 -4.46 -2.94 -0.46
N ALA A 130 -3.68 -4.00 -0.69
CA ALA A 130 -3.66 -4.71 -1.97
C ALA A 130 -5.00 -5.38 -2.30
N VAL A 131 -5.63 -5.98 -1.28
CA VAL A 131 -6.99 -6.55 -1.40
C VAL A 131 -8.01 -5.44 -1.69
N ALA A 132 -7.92 -4.30 -1.00
CA ALA A 132 -8.78 -3.15 -1.26
C ALA A 132 -8.64 -2.61 -2.70
N ALA A 133 -7.40 -2.50 -3.20
CA ALA A 133 -7.14 -2.09 -4.57
C ALA A 133 -7.73 -3.08 -5.60
N THR A 134 -7.66 -4.38 -5.32
CA THR A 134 -8.28 -5.42 -6.15
C THR A 134 -9.80 -5.23 -6.26
N PHE A 135 -10.47 -4.93 -5.15
CA PHE A 135 -11.90 -4.63 -5.18
C PHE A 135 -12.24 -3.31 -5.88
N ALA A 136 -11.38 -2.29 -5.79
CA ALA A 136 -11.56 -1.06 -6.54
C ALA A 136 -11.51 -1.30 -8.06
N VAL A 137 -10.58 -2.14 -8.53
CA VAL A 137 -10.52 -2.57 -9.94
C VAL A 137 -11.77 -3.35 -10.33
N PHE A 138 -12.22 -4.28 -9.49
CA PHE A 138 -13.45 -5.02 -9.76
C PHE A 138 -14.66 -4.09 -9.88
N ARG A 139 -14.77 -3.09 -9.00
CA ARG A 139 -15.82 -2.07 -9.05
C ARG A 139 -15.81 -1.31 -10.37
N VAL A 140 -14.64 -0.90 -10.86
CA VAL A 140 -14.50 -0.29 -12.20
C VAL A 140 -15.03 -1.19 -13.30
N ALA A 141 -14.68 -2.47 -13.27
CA ALA A 141 -15.13 -3.43 -14.28
C ALA A 141 -16.67 -3.52 -14.31
N THR A 142 -17.32 -3.48 -13.15
CA THR A 142 -18.80 -3.47 -13.07
C THR A 142 -19.42 -2.18 -13.62
N TRP A 143 -18.78 -1.02 -13.45
CA TRP A 143 -19.25 0.23 -14.05
C TRP A 143 -19.11 0.21 -15.57
N PHE A 144 -18.01 -0.32 -16.07
CA PHE A 144 -17.77 -0.47 -17.49
C PHE A 144 -18.77 -1.43 -18.16
N ASP A 145 -19.08 -2.57 -17.53
CA ASP A 145 -20.10 -3.50 -18.01
C ASP A 145 -21.48 -2.84 -18.08
N LYS A 146 -21.89 -2.13 -17.02
CA LYS A 146 -23.15 -1.37 -17.00
C LYS A 146 -23.20 -0.32 -18.12
N TYR A 147 -22.12 0.45 -18.31
CA TYR A 147 -22.02 1.45 -19.36
C TYR A 147 -22.23 0.84 -20.75
N ARG A 148 -21.54 -0.25 -21.06
CA ARG A 148 -21.68 -0.94 -22.35
C ARG A 148 -23.09 -1.47 -22.59
N ASN A 149 -23.73 -1.99 -21.56
CA ASN A 149 -25.10 -2.49 -21.64
C ASN A 149 -26.12 -1.36 -21.87
N THR A 150 -25.89 -0.17 -21.31
CA THR A 150 -26.75 1.01 -21.56
C THR A 150 -26.60 1.51 -23.00
N VAL A 151 -25.36 1.66 -23.48
CA VAL A 151 -25.08 2.10 -24.85
C VAL A 151 -25.70 1.13 -25.87
N ALA A 152 -25.54 -0.18 -25.65
CA ALA A 152 -26.12 -1.19 -26.53
C ALA A 152 -27.65 -1.13 -26.64
N LYS A 153 -28.34 -0.79 -25.54
CA LYS A 153 -29.81 -0.60 -25.52
C LYS A 153 -30.24 0.65 -26.28
N GLU A 154 -29.56 1.77 -26.06
CA GLU A 154 -29.87 3.02 -26.77
C GLU A 154 -29.69 2.87 -28.29
N ASP A 155 -28.69 2.12 -28.74
CA ASP A 155 -28.47 1.85 -30.15
C ASP A 155 -29.55 0.94 -30.76
N SER A 156 -30.07 -0.03 -30.00
CA SER A 156 -31.20 -0.85 -30.45
C SER A 156 -32.52 -0.07 -30.53
N ASP A 157 -32.75 0.89 -29.63
CA ASP A 157 -33.98 1.69 -29.63
C ASP A 157 -34.02 2.72 -30.77
N LYS A 158 -32.85 3.21 -31.22
CA LYS A 158 -32.75 4.13 -32.37
C LYS A 158 -32.94 3.46 -33.74
N GLN A 159 -32.88 2.12 -33.80
CA GLN A 159 -33.03 1.35 -35.02
C GLN A 159 -34.46 0.85 -35.26
N ASN A 160 -35.34 1.00 -34.27
CA ASN A 160 -36.78 0.70 -34.34
C ASN A 160 -37.60 1.97 -34.55
#